data_AF-A0A8T4CGR5-F1
#
_entry.id   AF-A0A8T4CGR5-F1
#
_cell.length_a   1.000
_cell.length_b   1.000
_cell.length_c   1.000
_cell.angle_alpha   90.00
_cell.angle_beta   90.00
_cell.angle_gamma   90.00
#
_symmetry.space_group_name_H-M   'P 1'
#
loop_
_entity.id
_entity.type
_entity.pdbx_description
1 polymer ?
#
loop_
_entity_poly.entity_id
_entity_poly.type
_entity_poly.pdbx_seq_one_letter_code
_entity_poly.pdbx_strand_id
1 'polypeptide(L)'
;PVYIQKVAAKALASYKSAEPPNFLKKNNKIYAERRDVLVDRLRSMGFKCDKPKATFYVWLNCKSSSIEYATKLLSVGVAVTPGIGFGEHGENYVRFSLTQPKERIVEACKRIAALFGCADTQ
;
A
#
# COMPACT_ATOMS: atom_id res chain seq x y z
N PRO A 1 3.06 -14.29 26.80
CA PRO A 1 4.50 -14.21 26.43
C PRO A 1 5.10 -15.54 25.90
N VAL A 2 4.88 -16.68 26.58
CA VAL A 2 5.46 -17.99 26.18
C VAL A 2 5.00 -18.47 24.79
N TYR A 3 3.73 -18.25 24.44
CA TYR A 3 3.22 -18.66 23.12
C TYR A 3 3.88 -17.89 21.97
N ILE A 4 4.15 -16.58 22.14
CA ILE A 4 4.84 -15.76 21.14
C ILE A 4 6.25 -16.29 20.93
N GLN A 5 6.96 -16.61 22.01
CA GLN A 5 8.31 -17.19 21.94
C GLN A 5 8.32 -18.54 21.22
N LYS A 6 7.36 -19.43 21.52
CA LYS A 6 7.24 -20.73 20.83
C LYS A 6 6.96 -20.58 19.33
N VAL A 7 6.10 -19.65 18.94
CA VAL A 7 5.81 -19.38 17.52
C VAL A 7 7.02 -18.74 16.84
N ALA A 8 7.72 -17.81 17.49
CA ALA A 8 8.94 -17.21 16.95
C ALA A 8 10.04 -18.25 16.71
N ALA A 9 10.29 -19.14 17.67
CA ALA A 9 11.23 -20.25 17.51
C ALA A 9 10.85 -21.16 16.33
N LYS A 10 9.55 -21.47 16.18
CA LYS A 10 9.04 -22.26 15.04
C LYS A 10 9.21 -21.54 13.70
N ALA A 11 9.00 -20.22 13.67
CA ALA A 11 9.19 -19.41 12.47
C ALA A 11 10.67 -19.38 12.05
N LEU A 12 11.59 -19.19 13.00
CA LEU A 12 13.04 -19.25 12.74
C LEU A 12 13.47 -20.63 12.24
N ALA A 13 12.99 -21.70 12.88
CA ALA A 13 13.29 -23.09 12.48
C ALA A 13 12.77 -23.46 11.08
N SER A 14 11.88 -22.66 10.48
CA SER A 14 11.43 -22.88 9.10
C SER A 14 12.47 -22.53 8.04
N TYR A 15 13.49 -21.74 8.39
CA TYR A 15 14.63 -21.45 7.52
C TYR A 15 15.61 -22.63 7.52
N LYS A 16 15.64 -23.37 6.41
CA LYS A 16 16.59 -24.49 6.19
C LYS A 16 17.89 -24.05 5.52
N SER A 17 17.96 -22.80 5.07
CA SER A 17 19.12 -22.16 4.42
C SER A 17 18.97 -20.64 4.55
N ALA A 18 19.87 -19.86 3.95
CA ALA A 18 19.74 -18.41 3.85
C ALA A 18 18.52 -17.96 3.01
N GLU A 19 17.93 -18.88 2.22
CA GLU A 19 16.75 -18.59 1.41
C GLU A 19 15.46 -18.53 2.25
N PRO A 20 14.57 -17.56 1.96
CA PRO A 20 13.26 -17.50 2.60
C PRO A 20 12.42 -18.76 2.35
N PRO A 21 11.73 -19.30 3.36
CA PRO A 21 10.76 -20.38 3.20
C PRO A 21 9.67 -20.06 2.18
N ASN A 22 9.09 -21.10 1.57
CA ASN A 22 8.08 -20.96 0.51
C ASN A 22 6.87 -20.09 0.90
N PHE A 23 6.42 -20.15 2.15
CA PHE A 23 5.29 -19.31 2.60
C PHE A 23 5.62 -17.81 2.59
N LEU A 24 6.88 -17.43 2.89
CA LEU A 24 7.33 -16.04 2.77
C LEU A 24 7.45 -15.62 1.31
N LYS A 25 7.99 -16.49 0.44
CA LYS A 25 8.05 -16.25 -1.01
C LYS A 25 6.65 -16.01 -1.59
N LYS A 26 5.66 -16.80 -1.16
CA LYS A 26 4.24 -16.62 -1.53
C LYS A 26 3.68 -15.28 -1.03
N ASN A 27 3.93 -14.92 0.23
CA ASN A 27 3.48 -13.64 0.78
C ASN A 27 4.11 -12.45 0.04
N ASN A 28 5.42 -12.52 -0.26
CA ASN A 28 6.11 -11.48 -1.03
C ASN A 28 5.49 -11.30 -2.41
N LYS A 29 5.14 -12.41 -3.09
CA LYS A 29 4.44 -12.37 -4.38
C LYS A 29 3.07 -11.68 -4.26
N ILE A 30 2.29 -12.00 -3.22
CA ILE A 30 0.98 -11.36 -2.97
C ILE A 30 1.15 -9.85 -2.79
N TYR A 31 2.12 -9.39 -1.99
CA TYR A 31 2.35 -7.95 -1.79
C TYR A 31 2.88 -7.26 -3.06
N ALA A 32 3.70 -7.93 -3.86
CA ALA A 32 4.15 -7.43 -5.14
C ALA A 32 2.98 -7.23 -6.12
N GLU A 33 2.08 -8.22 -6.22
CA GLU A 33 0.87 -8.11 -7.05
C GLU A 33 -0.04 -6.96 -6.59
N ARG A 34 -0.23 -6.79 -5.28
CA ARG A 34 -1.02 -5.68 -4.72
C ARG A 34 -0.39 -4.33 -4.99
N ARG A 35 0.95 -4.22 -4.84
CA ARG A 35 1.72 -3.02 -5.18
C ARG A 35 1.50 -2.66 -6.64
N ASP A 36 1.67 -3.63 -7.53
CA ASP A 36 1.61 -3.40 -8.97
C ASP A 36 0.21 -2.94 -9.37
N VAL A 37 -0.84 -3.59 -8.88
CA VAL A 37 -2.23 -3.17 -9.12
C VAL A 37 -2.50 -1.74 -8.65
N LEU A 38 -2.07 -1.37 -7.44
CA LEU A 38 -2.27 -0.02 -6.93
C LEU A 38 -1.53 1.02 -7.77
N VAL A 39 -0.23 0.79 -8.01
CA VAL A 39 0.62 1.76 -8.73
C VAL A 39 0.18 1.90 -10.17
N ASP A 40 -0.17 0.81 -10.85
CA ASP A 40 -0.58 0.85 -12.26
C ASP A 40 -1.93 1.57 -12.41
N ARG A 41 -2.88 1.38 -11.49
CA ARG A 41 -4.14 2.14 -11.47
C ARG A 41 -3.95 3.61 -11.11
N LEU A 42 -3.10 3.94 -10.14
CA LEU A 42 -2.79 5.34 -9.84
C LEU A 42 -2.14 6.03 -11.06
N ARG A 43 -1.23 5.35 -11.76
CA ARG A 43 -0.63 5.85 -13.00
C ARG A 43 -1.65 6.04 -14.12
N SER A 44 -2.60 5.13 -14.29
CA SER A 44 -3.65 5.27 -15.30
C SER A 44 -4.56 6.48 -15.03
N MET A 45 -4.71 6.90 -13.77
CA MET A 45 -5.38 8.14 -13.39
C MET A 45 -4.53 9.41 -13.57
N GLY A 46 -3.29 9.28 -14.07
CA GLY A 46 -2.37 10.41 -14.28
C GLY A 46 -1.50 10.76 -13.07
N PHE A 47 -1.55 9.98 -11.98
CA PHE A 47 -0.68 10.22 -10.83
C PHE A 47 0.75 9.76 -11.11
N LYS A 48 1.72 10.61 -10.75
CA LYS A 48 3.13 10.21 -10.72
C LYS A 48 3.39 9.38 -9.46
N CYS A 49 3.44 8.06 -9.64
CA CYS A 49 3.68 7.10 -8.56
C CYS A 49 4.75 6.10 -8.96
N ASP A 50 5.82 5.98 -8.17
CA ASP A 50 6.91 5.04 -8.43
C ASP A 50 6.66 3.69 -7.74
N LYS A 51 7.01 2.59 -8.41
CA LYS A 51 6.90 1.25 -7.82
C LYS A 51 7.98 1.09 -6.75
N PRO A 52 7.63 0.95 -5.45
CA PRO A 52 8.63 0.73 -4.43
C PRO A 52 9.31 -0.64 -4.59
N LYS A 53 10.63 -0.68 -4.38
CA LYS A 53 11.43 -1.91 -4.46
C LYS A 53 11.18 -2.86 -3.29
N ALA A 54 10.77 -2.33 -2.14
CA ALA A 54 10.53 -3.08 -0.92
C ALA A 54 9.37 -2.46 -0.12
N THR A 55 8.99 -3.11 0.98
CA THR A 55 7.87 -2.77 1.89
C THR A 55 6.47 -3.08 1.33
N PHE A 56 5.46 -2.86 2.18
CA PHE A 56 4.03 -3.00 1.87
C PHE A 56 3.32 -1.64 1.87
N TYR A 57 4.04 -0.56 1.55
CA TYR A 57 3.52 0.80 1.48
C TYR A 57 3.86 1.46 0.14
N VAL A 58 2.95 2.30 -0.35
CA VAL A 58 3.16 3.14 -1.55
C VAL A 58 2.97 4.60 -1.15
N TRP A 59 3.95 5.43 -1.49
CA TRP A 59 3.90 6.88 -1.27
C TRP A 59 3.46 7.57 -2.55
N LEU A 60 2.42 8.40 -2.44
CA LEU A 60 1.90 9.20 -3.53
C LEU A 60 2.07 10.68 -3.19
N ASN A 61 2.74 11.43 -4.06
CA ASN A 61 2.78 12.88 -3.95
C ASN A 61 1.42 13.45 -4.39
N CYS A 62 0.66 14.02 -3.46
CA CYS A 62 -0.63 14.64 -3.73
C CYS A 62 -0.54 16.11 -4.14
N LYS A 63 0.65 16.72 -4.08
CA LYS A 63 0.90 18.14 -4.39
C LYS A 63 -0.04 19.12 -3.64
N SER A 64 -0.53 18.69 -2.49
CA SER A 64 -1.49 19.41 -1.65
C SER A 64 -1.25 19.04 -0.19
N SER A 65 -1.90 19.74 0.74
CA SER A 65 -1.90 19.36 2.15
C SER A 65 -2.20 17.86 2.33
N SER A 66 -1.32 17.15 3.00
CA SER A 66 -1.40 15.70 3.20
C SER A 66 -2.64 15.30 4.01
N ILE A 67 -3.03 16.14 4.99
CA ILE A 67 -4.22 15.96 5.82
C ILE A 67 -5.50 16.21 5.02
N GLU A 68 -5.54 17.30 4.25
CA GLU A 68 -6.72 17.63 3.43
C GLU A 68 -6.95 16.56 2.37
N TYR A 69 -5.88 16.10 1.72
CA TYR A 69 -5.97 15.03 0.74
C TYR A 69 -6.45 13.72 1.36
N ALA A 70 -5.91 13.33 2.52
CA ALA A 70 -6.35 12.15 3.25
C ALA A 70 -7.84 12.25 3.66
N THR A 71 -8.27 13.43 4.11
CA THR A 71 -9.67 13.71 4.46
C THR A 71 -10.59 13.62 3.24
N LYS A 72 -10.14 14.14 2.09
CA LYS A 72 -10.88 14.06 0.82
C LYS A 72 -11.02 12.61 0.34
N LEU A 73 -10.00 11.78 0.52
CA LEU A 73 -10.12 10.35 0.21
C LEU A 73 -11.02 9.62 1.21
N LEU A 74 -11.00 10.01 2.48
CA LEU A 74 -11.85 9.45 3.51
C LEU A 74 -13.34 9.68 3.22
N SER A 75 -13.71 10.82 2.61
CA SER A 75 -15.10 11.11 2.27
C SER A 75 -15.70 10.14 1.24
N VAL A 76 -14.86 9.49 0.41
CA VAL A 76 -15.25 8.39 -0.48
C VAL A 76 -14.96 7.00 0.11
N GLY A 77 -14.69 6.93 1.42
CA GLY A 77 -14.45 5.68 2.14
C GLY A 77 -13.09 5.04 1.87
N VAL A 78 -12.08 5.85 1.47
CA VAL A 78 -10.70 5.40 1.29
C VAL A 78 -9.81 6.03 2.36
N ALA A 79 -9.44 5.23 3.37
CA ALA A 79 -8.52 5.67 4.42
C ALA A 79 -7.06 5.52 3.99
N VAL A 80 -6.30 6.61 4.04
CA VAL A 80 -4.85 6.66 3.81
C VAL A 80 -4.15 7.35 4.98
N THR A 81 -2.84 7.13 5.14
CA THR A 81 -2.07 7.86 6.16
C THR A 81 -1.54 9.17 5.59
N PRO A 82 -1.83 10.33 6.20
CA PRO A 82 -1.23 11.60 5.79
C PRO A 82 0.27 11.58 6.07
N GLY A 83 1.06 12.06 5.12
CA GLY A 83 2.52 11.99 5.18
C GLY A 83 3.14 12.86 6.27
N ILE A 84 2.51 13.98 6.67
CA ILE A 84 2.99 14.83 7.77
C ILE A 84 3.15 14.09 9.10
N GLY A 85 2.40 12.99 9.31
CA GLY A 85 2.56 12.13 10.48
C GLY A 85 3.92 11.43 10.57
N PHE A 86 4.72 11.45 9.49
CA PHE A 86 6.09 10.92 9.44
C PHE A 86 7.16 12.01 9.51
N GLY A 87 6.77 13.27 9.77
CA GLY A 87 7.64 14.44 9.79
C GLY A 87 7.41 15.39 8.62
N GLU A 88 8.06 16.56 8.66
CA GLU A 88 7.87 17.66 7.71
C GLU A 88 8.11 17.26 6.25
N HIS A 89 9.09 16.36 6.01
CA HIS A 89 9.39 15.84 4.68
C HIS A 89 8.30 14.94 4.08
N GLY A 90 7.34 14.50 4.89
CA GLY A 90 6.17 13.75 4.42
C GLY A 90 5.02 14.65 3.96
N GLU A 91 5.09 15.95 4.18
CA GLU A 91 4.08 16.88 3.69
C GLU A 91 3.99 16.83 2.15
N ASN A 92 2.79 17.01 1.60
CA ASN A 92 2.47 16.76 0.19
C ASN A 92 2.49 15.30 -0.25
N TYR A 93 2.59 14.35 0.68
CA TYR A 93 2.44 12.93 0.38
C TYR A 93 1.33 12.27 1.20
N VAL A 94 0.74 11.23 0.63
CA VAL A 94 -0.06 10.24 1.36
C VAL A 94 0.50 8.84 1.17
N ARG A 95 0.32 8.00 2.19
CA ARG A 95 0.81 6.63 2.20
C ARG A 95 -0.34 5.64 2.15
N PHE A 96 -0.34 4.82 1.10
CA PHE A 96 -1.25 3.69 0.93
C PHE A 96 -0.65 2.42 1.55
N SER A 97 -1.48 1.61 2.19
CA SER A 97 -1.10 0.30 2.73
C SER A 97 -1.59 -0.83 1.83
N LEU A 98 -0.73 -1.82 1.57
CA LEU A 98 -1.01 -2.96 0.68
C LEU A 98 -1.53 -4.21 1.44
N THR A 99 -2.02 -4.02 2.65
CA THR A 99 -2.45 -5.11 3.55
C THR A 99 -3.83 -5.66 3.19
N GLN A 100 -4.64 -4.91 2.44
CA GLN A 100 -5.96 -5.34 1.97
C GLN A 100 -5.88 -6.27 0.74
N PRO A 101 -6.90 -7.13 0.53
CA PRO A 101 -7.01 -7.94 -0.69
C PRO A 101 -7.00 -7.09 -1.97
N LYS A 102 -6.58 -7.71 -3.08
CA LYS A 102 -6.45 -7.05 -4.39
C LYS A 102 -7.77 -6.39 -4.82
N GLU A 103 -8.89 -7.06 -4.58
CA GLU A 103 -10.23 -6.64 -4.95
C GLU A 103 -10.61 -5.34 -4.22
N ARG A 104 -10.22 -5.22 -2.95
CA ARG A 104 -10.43 -4.01 -2.13
C ARG A 104 -9.56 -2.86 -2.61
N ILE A 105 -8.33 -3.14 -3.07
CA ILE A 105 -7.45 -2.13 -3.66
C ILE A 105 -8.06 -1.60 -4.97
N VAL A 106 -8.53 -2.50 -5.84
CA VAL A 106 -9.21 -2.12 -7.09
C VAL A 106 -10.44 -1.25 -6.81
N GLU A 107 -11.25 -1.64 -5.84
CA GLU A 107 -12.42 -0.87 -5.41
C GLU A 107 -12.03 0.53 -4.89
N ALA A 108 -11.00 0.64 -4.05
CA ALA A 108 -10.51 1.94 -3.59
C ALA A 108 -10.04 2.82 -4.76
N CYS A 109 -9.34 2.24 -5.74
CA CYS A 109 -8.94 2.94 -6.96
C CYS A 109 -10.14 3.47 -7.76
N LYS A 110 -11.23 2.71 -7.89
CA LYS A 110 -12.45 3.19 -8.58
C LYS A 110 -13.06 4.41 -7.89
N ARG A 111 -13.12 4.39 -6.56
CA ARG A 111 -13.63 5.53 -5.77
C ARG A 111 -12.76 6.77 -5.92
N ILE A 112 -11.44 6.58 -5.96
CA ILE A 112 -10.48 7.66 -6.24
C ILE A 112 -10.71 8.22 -7.65
N ALA A 113 -10.82 7.36 -8.67
CA ALA A 113 -11.06 7.80 -10.05
C ALA A 113 -12.34 8.63 -10.17
N ALA A 114 -13.44 8.16 -9.57
CA ALA A 114 -14.71 8.87 -9.54
C ALA A 114 -14.61 10.24 -8.85
N LEU A 115 -13.85 10.33 -7.74
CA LEU A 115 -13.61 11.59 -7.02
C LEU A 115 -12.86 12.64 -7.85
N PHE A 116 -11.97 12.20 -8.73
CA PHE A 116 -11.15 13.08 -9.57
C PHE A 116 -11.64 13.20 -11.02
N GLY A 117 -12.77 12.57 -11.36
CA GLY A 117 -13.34 12.60 -12.71
C GLY A 117 -12.47 11.90 -13.76
N CYS A 118 -11.60 10.97 -13.34
CA CYS A 118 -10.80 10.17 -14.26
C CYS A 118 -11.68 9.06 -14.87
N ALA A 119 -11.73 8.95 -16.19
CA ALA A 119 -12.46 7.87 -16.85
C ALA A 119 -11.91 6.49 -16.43
N ASP A 120 -12.80 5.54 -16.17
CA ASP A 120 -12.46 4.16 -15.83
C ASP A 120 -11.73 3.49 -17.02
N THR A 121 -10.40 3.52 -17.03
CA THR A 121 -9.62 2.57 -17.83
C THR A 121 -9.66 1.22 -17.11
N GLN A 122 -10.40 0.29 -17.70
CA GLN A 122 -10.62 -1.10 -17.28
C GLN A 122 -9.33 -1.79 -16.81
#